data_AF-A0A8X7E400-F1
#
_entry.id   AF-A0A8X7E400-F1
#
_cell.length_a   1.000
_cell.length_b   1.000
_cell.length_c   1.000
_cell.angle_alpha   90.00
_cell.angle_beta   90.00
_cell.angle_gamma   90.00
#
_symmetry.space_group_name_H-M   'P 1'
#
loop_
_entity.id
_entity.type
_entity.pdbx_description
1 polymer ?
#
loop_
_entity_poly.entity_id
_entity_poly.type
_entity_poly.pdbx_seq_one_letter_code
_entity_poly.pdbx_strand_id
1 'polypeptide(L)'
;MKGRVGRVLAEALPALALLGVGDFLAGLYLGSHSKTLAAVPGLLTLLPVIMGLRGNIFSIMSAKASTILHVEGLAGLKSSGMRKTVGSLLLSMSVLPLVSVLLAHLYYESVGQGTVDLEGVIFVVYSSAVVMFPIILLFLLAITIMGFRFGMDPDHYGIPLIMGFADVLAIVFMTHFATLGRLPLWSTLLLPLAMLIVSLLLGVKAQVLKAAMLAQVLAILLDLVAGVILEKNLEVISRHLGLLVVLPLVNSELGGIGGILASKYSTGLNLGFLEPRLAPTRSHIRYLSAAVILGALLFSLLSVLIAILGDVPLAAHLFLTALGTAISVVAWVLTHSITIFSYKHGLDPDLLSPPTITGTMDVLGTLMILFISLSC
;
A
#
# COMPACT_ATOMS: atom_id res chain seq x y z
N MET A 1 -8.08 3.81 25.05
CA MET A 1 -7.78 2.69 24.12
C MET A 1 -7.95 1.28 24.71
N LYS A 2 -8.91 0.99 25.62
CA LYS A 2 -9.35 -0.41 25.83
C LYS A 2 -10.22 -0.79 24.61
N GLY A 3 -9.58 -1.05 23.48
CA GLY A 3 -10.23 -1.37 22.22
C GLY A 3 -11.07 -2.64 22.39
N ARG A 4 -12.37 -2.47 22.62
CA ARG A 4 -13.31 -3.55 22.35
C ARG A 4 -13.18 -3.81 20.85
N VAL A 5 -13.00 -5.06 20.47
CA VAL A 5 -12.92 -5.49 19.06
C VAL A 5 -14.03 -4.83 18.23
N GLY A 6 -15.24 -4.67 18.80
CA GLY A 6 -16.34 -3.97 18.16
C GLY A 6 -16.07 -2.52 17.73
N ARG A 7 -15.23 -1.75 18.44
CA ARG A 7 -14.88 -0.38 18.01
C ARG A 7 -13.90 -0.40 16.82
N VAL A 8 -12.93 -1.32 16.86
CA VAL A 8 -12.01 -1.54 15.72
C VAL A 8 -12.82 -1.92 14.49
N LEU A 9 -13.73 -2.89 14.62
CA LEU A 9 -14.59 -3.34 13.53
C LEU A 9 -15.50 -2.21 13.01
N ALA A 10 -16.14 -1.45 13.90
CA ALA A 10 -17.07 -0.39 13.51
C ALA A 10 -16.41 0.76 12.75
N GLU A 11 -15.15 1.09 13.06
CA GLU A 11 -14.41 2.16 12.39
C GLU A 11 -13.61 1.64 11.18
N ALA A 12 -13.10 0.41 11.23
CA ALA A 12 -12.30 -0.19 10.14
C ALA A 12 -13.15 -0.74 9.00
N LEU A 13 -14.30 -1.37 9.28
CA LEU A 13 -15.12 -2.00 8.24
C LEU A 13 -15.61 -1.00 7.19
N PRO A 14 -16.13 0.21 7.55
CA PRO A 14 -16.50 1.21 6.54
C PRO A 14 -15.30 1.72 5.75
N ALA A 15 -14.13 1.84 6.39
CA ALA A 15 -12.92 2.31 5.73
C ALA A 15 -12.38 1.28 4.73
N LEU A 16 -12.37 0.01 5.11
CA LEU A 16 -12.01 -1.11 4.23
C LEU A 16 -13.03 -1.29 3.10
N ALA A 17 -14.33 -1.17 3.38
CA ALA A 17 -15.34 -1.18 2.32
C ALA A 17 -15.18 -0.03 1.31
N LEU A 18 -14.83 1.18 1.77
CA LEU A 18 -14.54 2.33 0.90
C LEU A 18 -13.24 2.14 0.11
N LEU A 19 -12.21 1.58 0.75
CA LEU A 19 -11.00 1.11 0.06
C LEU A 19 -11.40 0.13 -1.05
N GLY A 20 -12.25 -0.85 -0.71
CA GLY A 20 -12.64 -1.87 -1.67
C GLY A 20 -13.43 -1.33 -2.86
N VAL A 21 -14.27 -0.31 -2.66
CA VAL A 21 -14.92 0.43 -3.75
C VAL A 21 -13.87 1.15 -4.61
N GLY A 22 -12.91 1.82 -3.99
CA GLY A 22 -11.81 2.49 -4.70
C GLY A 22 -11.03 1.52 -5.58
N ASP A 23 -10.58 0.40 -5.02
CA ASP A 23 -9.75 -0.55 -5.76
C ASP A 23 -10.51 -1.36 -6.78
N PHE A 24 -11.81 -1.58 -6.57
CA PHE A 24 -12.68 -2.09 -7.63
C PHE A 24 -12.73 -1.13 -8.83
N LEU A 25 -12.88 0.18 -8.59
CA LEU A 25 -12.86 1.19 -9.64
C LEU A 25 -11.48 1.28 -10.31
N ALA A 26 -10.40 1.19 -9.53
CA ALA A 26 -9.04 1.14 -10.03
C ALA A 26 -8.85 -0.08 -10.96
N GLY A 27 -9.33 -1.25 -10.54
CA GLY A 27 -9.28 -2.49 -11.32
C GLY A 27 -10.12 -2.46 -12.60
N LEU A 28 -11.32 -1.87 -12.58
CA LEU A 28 -12.12 -1.64 -13.80
C LEU A 28 -11.40 -0.71 -14.78
N TYR A 29 -10.78 0.35 -14.27
CA TYR A 29 -10.01 1.28 -15.07
C TYR A 29 -8.75 0.61 -15.64
N LEU A 30 -8.06 -0.22 -14.85
CA LEU A 30 -6.94 -1.04 -15.30
C LEU A 30 -7.34 -2.02 -16.40
N GLY A 31 -8.43 -2.76 -16.22
CA GLY A 31 -8.92 -3.72 -17.21
C GLY A 31 -9.18 -3.06 -18.57
N SER A 32 -9.80 -1.88 -18.56
CA SER A 32 -10.11 -1.10 -19.77
C SER A 32 -8.89 -0.46 -20.44
N HIS A 33 -7.84 -0.13 -19.69
CA HIS A 33 -6.64 0.54 -20.21
C HIS A 33 -5.37 -0.33 -20.20
N SER A 34 -5.52 -1.64 -19.92
CA SER A 34 -4.42 -2.61 -19.85
C SER A 34 -3.55 -2.61 -21.09
N LYS A 35 -4.14 -2.48 -22.29
CA LYS A 35 -3.42 -2.39 -23.56
C LYS A 35 -2.57 -1.12 -23.69
N THR A 36 -3.06 0.01 -23.16
CA THR A 36 -2.32 1.28 -23.14
C THR A 36 -1.09 1.17 -22.25
N LEU A 37 -1.24 0.55 -21.07
CA LEU A 37 -0.12 0.31 -20.16
C LEU A 37 0.87 -0.71 -20.72
N ALA A 38 0.39 -1.77 -21.38
CA ALA A 38 1.21 -2.76 -22.05
C ALA A 38 2.02 -2.20 -23.23
N ALA A 39 1.56 -1.12 -23.84
CA ALA A 39 2.25 -0.48 -24.96
C ALA A 39 3.56 0.21 -24.55
N VAL A 40 3.78 0.47 -23.25
CA VAL A 40 5.03 0.97 -22.70
C VAL A 40 5.79 -0.20 -22.06
N PRO A 41 6.85 -0.73 -22.68
CA PRO A 41 7.58 -1.89 -22.18
C PRO A 41 8.10 -1.68 -20.75
N GLY A 42 7.75 -2.60 -19.84
CA GLY A 42 8.11 -2.56 -18.42
C GLY A 42 7.14 -1.80 -17.49
N LEU A 43 6.14 -1.09 -18.03
CA LEU A 43 5.21 -0.32 -17.20
C LEU A 43 4.23 -1.20 -16.43
N LEU A 44 3.78 -2.32 -17.00
CA LEU A 44 2.89 -3.27 -16.32
C LEU A 44 3.57 -3.98 -15.16
N THR A 45 4.85 -4.35 -15.29
CA THR A 45 5.65 -4.95 -14.21
C THR A 45 5.80 -3.98 -13.04
N LEU A 46 5.90 -2.69 -13.35
CA LEU A 46 6.00 -1.62 -12.36
C LEU A 46 4.66 -1.22 -11.77
N LEU A 47 3.52 -1.71 -12.28
CA LEU A 47 2.21 -1.30 -11.80
C LEU A 47 2.02 -1.59 -10.31
N PRO A 48 2.25 -2.83 -9.80
CA PRO A 48 2.16 -3.08 -8.36
C PRO A 48 3.19 -2.27 -7.58
N VAL A 49 4.41 -2.10 -8.11
CA VAL A 49 5.48 -1.31 -7.47
C VAL A 49 5.07 0.14 -7.25
N ILE A 50 4.39 0.75 -8.22
CA ILE A 50 4.01 2.15 -8.15
C ILE A 50 2.80 2.33 -7.21
N MET A 51 1.85 1.40 -7.22
CA MET A 51 0.73 1.37 -6.29
C MET A 51 1.23 1.18 -4.86
N GLY A 52 2.02 0.12 -4.63
CA GLY A 52 2.66 -0.20 -3.35
C GLY A 52 3.52 0.94 -2.81
N LEU A 53 4.41 1.53 -3.62
CA LEU A 53 5.27 2.65 -3.21
C LEU A 53 4.47 3.85 -2.68
N ARG A 54 3.32 4.16 -3.29
CA ARG A 54 2.44 5.25 -2.84
C ARG A 54 1.73 4.88 -1.54
N GLY A 55 1.09 3.72 -1.48
CA GLY A 55 0.46 3.20 -0.28
C GLY A 55 1.45 3.16 0.90
N ASN A 56 2.68 2.75 0.67
CA ASN A 56 3.74 2.64 1.67
C ASN A 56 4.20 3.99 2.19
N ILE A 57 4.45 4.96 1.32
CA ILE A 57 4.90 6.28 1.74
C ILE A 57 3.80 7.00 2.53
N PHE A 58 2.55 6.97 2.05
CA PHE A 58 1.46 7.68 2.74
C PHE A 58 0.90 6.92 3.96
N SER A 59 1.03 5.59 4.02
CA SER A 59 0.69 4.82 5.24
C SER A 59 1.63 5.13 6.40
N ILE A 60 2.93 5.31 6.14
CA ILE A 60 3.90 5.81 7.15
C ILE A 60 3.46 7.18 7.68
N MET A 61 3.07 8.09 6.78
CA MET A 61 2.57 9.40 7.19
C MET A 61 1.28 9.30 8.01
N SER A 62 0.35 8.41 7.61
CA SER A 62 -0.89 8.18 8.33
C SER A 62 -0.63 7.66 9.74
N ALA A 63 0.25 6.67 9.89
CA ALA A 63 0.63 6.11 11.19
C ALA A 63 1.27 7.17 12.09
N LYS A 64 2.23 7.95 11.54
CA LYS A 64 2.87 9.04 12.28
C LYS A 64 1.91 10.16 12.66
N ALA A 65 1.02 10.56 11.74
CA ALA A 65 -0.01 11.55 12.02
C ALA A 65 -0.97 11.06 13.11
N SER A 66 -1.35 9.79 13.08
CA SER A 66 -2.15 9.17 14.13
C SER A 66 -1.45 9.21 15.49
N THR A 67 -0.18 8.78 15.56
CA THR A 67 0.62 8.83 16.80
C THR A 67 0.74 10.26 17.33
N ILE A 68 1.05 11.23 16.47
CA ILE A 68 1.14 12.65 16.85
C ILE A 68 -0.19 13.18 17.38
N LEU A 69 -1.31 12.84 16.74
CA LEU A 69 -2.63 13.27 17.21
C LEU A 69 -3.00 12.68 18.57
N HIS A 70 -2.62 11.43 18.84
CA HIS A 70 -2.87 10.81 20.14
C HIS A 70 -2.02 11.43 21.27
N VAL A 71 -0.81 11.91 20.96
CA VAL A 71 0.11 12.49 21.95
C VAL A 71 -0.09 14.01 22.13
N GLU A 72 -0.18 14.73 21.02
CA GLU A 72 -0.11 16.21 20.97
C GLU A 72 -1.42 16.85 20.47
N GLY A 73 -2.41 16.05 20.06
CA GLY A 73 -3.65 16.55 19.46
C GLY A 73 -3.41 17.30 18.14
N LEU A 74 -4.41 18.09 17.72
CA LEU A 74 -4.35 18.84 16.45
C LEU A 74 -3.19 19.84 16.37
N ALA A 75 -2.71 20.34 17.50
CA ALA A 75 -1.56 21.25 17.55
C ALA A 75 -0.26 20.56 17.08
N GLY A 76 -0.13 19.25 17.35
CA GLY A 76 1.03 18.45 16.96
C GLY A 76 1.23 18.31 15.46
N LEU A 77 0.18 18.51 14.64
CA LEU A 77 0.32 18.54 13.17
C LEU A 77 1.19 19.71 12.68
N LYS A 78 1.40 20.73 13.51
CA LYS A 78 2.32 21.86 13.23
C LYS A 78 3.72 21.66 13.85
N SER A 79 3.97 20.52 14.49
CA SER A 79 5.23 20.24 15.18
C SER A 79 6.42 20.13 14.22
N SER A 80 7.63 20.22 14.75
CA SER A 80 8.85 19.87 14.01
C SER A 80 8.88 18.39 13.60
N GLY A 81 8.22 17.50 14.35
CA GLY A 81 8.12 16.08 14.03
C GLY A 81 7.34 15.85 12.74
N MET A 82 6.21 16.54 12.59
CA MET A 82 5.39 16.46 11.38
C MET A 82 6.13 17.02 10.16
N ARG A 83 6.80 18.18 10.29
CA ARG A 83 7.62 18.76 9.21
C ARG A 83 8.72 17.82 8.72
N LYS A 84 9.42 17.15 9.65
CA LYS A 84 10.46 16.16 9.31
C LYS A 84 9.87 14.93 8.64
N THR A 85 8.67 14.52 9.03
CA THR A 85 7.94 13.42 8.38
C THR A 85 7.63 13.78 6.94
N VAL A 86 7.03 14.96 6.68
CA VAL A 86 6.80 15.46 5.31
C VAL A 86 8.10 15.52 4.50
N GLY A 87 9.20 15.99 5.09
CA GLY A 87 10.52 15.96 4.48
C GLY A 87 10.93 14.54 4.06
N SER A 88 10.75 13.53 4.91
CA SER A 88 11.07 12.14 4.57
C SER A 88 10.21 11.60 3.42
N LEU A 89 8.92 11.98 3.35
CA LEU A 89 8.02 11.58 2.26
C LEU A 89 8.45 12.18 0.93
N LEU A 90 8.80 13.47 0.93
CA LEU A 90 9.33 14.16 -0.23
C LEU A 90 10.59 13.48 -0.73
N LEU A 91 11.48 13.04 0.18
CA LEU A 91 12.66 12.29 -0.23
C LEU A 91 12.29 10.98 -0.91
N SER A 92 11.45 10.18 -0.25
CA SER A 92 11.02 8.88 -0.76
C SER A 92 10.40 9.01 -2.14
N MET A 93 9.52 10.00 -2.35
CA MET A 93 8.89 10.27 -3.65
C MET A 93 9.84 10.82 -4.71
N SER A 94 10.96 11.42 -4.31
CA SER A 94 11.98 11.93 -5.23
C SER A 94 12.97 10.87 -5.68
N VAL A 95 13.22 9.84 -4.84
CA VAL A 95 14.30 8.87 -5.06
C VAL A 95 13.76 7.49 -5.46
N LEU A 96 12.74 7.00 -4.77
CA LEU A 96 12.30 5.61 -4.92
C LEU A 96 11.65 5.27 -6.25
N PRO A 97 10.91 6.19 -6.93
CA PRO A 97 10.49 5.94 -8.30
C PRO A 97 11.66 5.57 -9.22
N LEU A 98 12.77 6.31 -9.19
CA LEU A 98 13.95 5.94 -9.98
C LEU A 98 14.53 4.60 -9.54
N VAL A 99 14.62 4.33 -8.25
CA VAL A 99 15.09 3.03 -7.74
C VAL A 99 14.22 1.89 -8.28
N SER A 100 12.89 2.05 -8.29
CA SER A 100 11.98 1.04 -8.83
C SER A 100 12.21 0.77 -10.32
N VAL A 101 12.36 1.82 -11.13
CA VAL A 101 12.62 1.69 -12.57
C VAL A 101 13.96 1.02 -12.83
N LEU A 102 15.01 1.37 -12.07
CA LEU A 102 16.33 0.76 -12.19
C LEU A 102 16.31 -0.72 -11.81
N LEU A 103 15.61 -1.08 -10.73
CA LEU A 103 15.46 -2.49 -10.31
C LEU A 103 14.68 -3.31 -11.35
N ALA A 104 13.61 -2.75 -11.91
CA ALA A 104 12.90 -3.40 -13.01
C ALA A 104 13.80 -3.56 -14.24
N HIS A 105 14.56 -2.53 -14.62
CA HIS A 105 15.49 -2.62 -15.74
C HIS A 105 16.53 -3.72 -15.55
N LEU A 106 17.15 -3.81 -14.36
CA LEU A 106 18.09 -4.88 -14.01
C LEU A 106 17.45 -6.27 -14.09
N TYR A 107 16.19 -6.40 -13.68
CA TYR A 107 15.44 -7.64 -13.83
C TYR A 107 15.31 -8.03 -15.32
N TYR A 108 14.86 -7.13 -16.19
CA TYR A 108 14.71 -7.40 -17.62
C TYR A 108 16.02 -7.78 -18.30
N GLU A 109 17.12 -7.10 -17.97
CA GLU A 109 18.46 -7.46 -18.43
C GLU A 109 18.86 -8.87 -17.98
N SER A 110 18.59 -9.21 -16.71
CA SER A 110 18.97 -10.52 -16.14
C SER A 110 18.23 -11.71 -16.76
N VAL A 111 17.00 -11.51 -17.24
CA VAL A 111 16.17 -12.56 -17.87
C VAL A 111 16.30 -12.55 -19.40
N GLY A 112 16.99 -11.58 -19.98
CA GLY A 112 17.19 -11.47 -21.43
C GLY A 112 15.91 -11.13 -22.22
N GLN A 113 14.92 -10.50 -21.58
CA GLN A 113 13.60 -10.20 -22.17
C GLN A 113 13.53 -8.82 -22.85
N GLY A 114 14.67 -8.26 -23.27
CA GLY A 114 14.76 -6.91 -23.86
C GLY A 114 15.00 -5.83 -22.82
N THR A 115 14.87 -4.56 -23.21
CA THR A 115 15.10 -3.41 -22.33
C THR A 115 13.80 -2.68 -21.99
N VAL A 116 13.62 -2.34 -20.72
CA VAL A 116 12.59 -1.37 -20.29
C VAL A 116 12.76 -0.07 -21.07
N ASP A 117 11.66 0.56 -21.50
CA ASP A 117 11.70 1.91 -22.04
C ASP A 117 11.99 2.90 -20.91
N LEU A 118 13.28 3.07 -20.59
CA LEU A 118 13.71 3.85 -19.44
C LEU A 118 13.18 5.28 -19.50
N GLU A 119 13.24 5.94 -20.66
CA GLU A 119 12.79 7.33 -20.76
C GLU A 119 11.27 7.44 -20.61
N GLY A 120 10.50 6.61 -21.32
CA GLY A 120 9.04 6.61 -21.24
C GLY A 120 8.54 6.23 -19.85
N VAL A 121 9.11 5.20 -19.24
CA VAL A 121 8.75 4.76 -17.90
C VAL A 121 9.12 5.83 -16.86
N ILE A 122 10.35 6.37 -16.87
CA ILE A 122 10.75 7.46 -15.95
C ILE A 122 9.79 8.65 -16.08
N PHE A 123 9.41 9.02 -17.30
CA PHE A 123 8.44 10.08 -17.55
C PHE A 123 7.08 9.78 -16.90
N VAL A 124 6.52 8.60 -17.12
CA VAL A 124 5.21 8.21 -16.58
C VAL A 124 5.24 8.16 -15.06
N VAL A 125 6.23 7.49 -14.46
CA VAL A 125 6.28 7.30 -13.01
C VAL A 125 6.47 8.63 -12.29
N TYR A 126 7.39 9.48 -12.74
CA TYR A 126 7.64 10.76 -12.06
C TYR A 126 6.52 11.78 -12.27
N SER A 127 6.00 11.92 -13.49
CA SER A 127 4.93 12.88 -13.75
C SER A 127 3.67 12.54 -12.95
N SER A 128 3.34 11.25 -12.87
CA SER A 128 2.22 10.77 -12.05
C SER A 128 2.49 10.96 -10.54
N ALA A 129 3.70 10.66 -10.05
CA ALA A 129 4.05 10.84 -8.64
C ALA A 129 4.00 12.31 -8.19
N VAL A 130 4.52 13.24 -8.99
CA VAL A 130 4.58 14.67 -8.68
C VAL A 130 3.18 15.26 -8.58
N VAL A 131 2.28 14.93 -9.51
CA VAL A 131 0.90 15.45 -9.50
C VAL A 131 0.08 14.86 -8.35
N MET A 132 0.23 13.57 -8.06
CA MET A 132 -0.52 12.92 -6.98
C MET A 132 -0.10 13.35 -5.59
N PHE A 133 1.19 13.63 -5.40
CA PHE A 133 1.74 13.89 -4.07
C PHE A 133 0.94 14.92 -3.26
N PRO A 134 0.68 16.15 -3.76
CA PRO A 134 -0.12 17.12 -3.01
C PRO A 134 -1.58 16.68 -2.84
N ILE A 135 -2.16 15.98 -3.82
CA ILE A 135 -3.56 15.52 -3.79
C ILE A 135 -3.75 14.50 -2.66
N ILE A 136 -2.91 13.47 -2.61
CA ILE A 136 -2.98 12.42 -1.58
C ILE A 136 -2.62 13.00 -0.20
N LEU A 137 -1.63 13.89 -0.13
CA LEU A 137 -1.26 14.54 1.14
C LEU A 137 -2.42 15.37 1.71
N LEU A 138 -3.09 16.17 0.87
CA LEU A 138 -4.25 16.96 1.28
C LEU A 138 -5.42 16.06 1.71
N PHE A 139 -5.69 15.00 0.96
CA PHE A 139 -6.71 14.01 1.33
C PHE A 139 -6.41 13.37 2.69
N LEU A 140 -5.19 12.89 2.90
CA LEU A 140 -4.74 12.31 4.17
C LEU A 140 -4.92 13.29 5.34
N LEU A 141 -4.43 14.53 5.22
CA LEU A 141 -4.60 15.54 6.27
C LEU A 141 -6.09 15.83 6.54
N ALA A 142 -6.92 15.89 5.50
CA ALA A 142 -8.36 16.12 5.65
C ALA A 142 -9.04 14.98 6.42
N ILE A 143 -8.83 13.71 6.01
CA ILE A 143 -9.47 12.57 6.67
C ILE A 143 -8.99 12.41 8.12
N THR A 144 -7.70 12.63 8.39
CA THR A 144 -7.15 12.48 9.74
C THR A 144 -7.63 13.61 10.66
N ILE A 145 -7.67 14.86 10.18
CA ILE A 145 -8.20 15.99 10.97
C ILE A 145 -9.69 15.83 11.22
N MET A 146 -10.47 15.48 10.19
CA MET A 146 -11.91 15.31 10.31
C MET A 146 -12.25 14.15 11.25
N GLY A 147 -11.70 12.96 11.02
CA GLY A 147 -12.01 11.81 11.86
C GLY A 147 -11.55 12.01 13.31
N PHE A 148 -10.41 12.66 13.55
CA PHE A 148 -9.99 13.02 14.91
C PHE A 148 -10.97 14.00 15.58
N ARG A 149 -11.52 14.99 14.84
CA ARG A 149 -12.55 15.90 15.36
C ARG A 149 -13.86 15.18 15.69
N PHE A 150 -14.20 14.10 14.97
CA PHE A 150 -15.34 13.24 15.27
C PHE A 150 -15.04 12.19 16.36
N GLY A 151 -13.85 12.21 16.96
CA GLY A 151 -13.45 11.27 18.02
C GLY A 151 -13.18 9.86 17.52
N MET A 152 -13.05 9.67 16.20
CA MET A 152 -12.61 8.43 15.57
C MET A 152 -11.09 8.29 15.71
N ASP A 153 -10.63 7.06 15.80
CA ASP A 153 -9.21 6.75 15.97
C ASP A 153 -8.55 6.59 14.57
N PRO A 154 -7.61 7.47 14.17
CA PRO A 154 -7.02 7.45 12.83
C PRO A 154 -6.30 6.15 12.47
N ASP A 155 -5.93 5.32 13.45
CA ASP A 155 -5.33 4.00 13.20
C ASP A 155 -6.32 3.02 12.55
N HIS A 156 -7.64 3.23 12.68
CA HIS A 156 -8.64 2.31 12.13
C HIS A 156 -8.96 2.53 10.66
N TYR A 157 -8.82 3.76 10.17
CA TYR A 157 -9.32 4.14 8.83
C TYR A 157 -8.29 4.88 7.97
N GLY A 158 -7.26 5.50 8.56
CA GLY A 158 -6.33 6.36 7.82
C GLY A 158 -5.62 5.62 6.69
N ILE A 159 -4.96 4.49 7.03
CA ILE A 159 -4.22 3.70 6.04
C ILE A 159 -5.14 3.13 4.95
N PRO A 160 -6.27 2.45 5.26
CA PRO A 160 -7.18 1.96 4.22
C PRO A 160 -7.68 3.05 3.27
N LEU A 161 -8.19 4.19 3.78
CA LEU A 161 -8.73 5.22 2.90
C LEU A 161 -7.69 5.81 1.96
N ILE A 162 -6.45 5.95 2.43
CA ILE A 162 -5.34 6.45 1.61
C ILE A 162 -4.96 5.45 0.53
N MET A 163 -4.89 4.15 0.85
CA MET A 163 -4.52 3.12 -0.10
C MET A 163 -5.49 3.12 -1.29
N GLY A 164 -6.79 2.94 -1.04
CA GLY A 164 -7.79 2.90 -2.12
C GLY A 164 -7.87 4.21 -2.91
N PHE A 165 -7.67 5.37 -2.26
CA PHE A 165 -7.61 6.65 -2.97
C PHE A 165 -6.34 6.79 -3.82
N ALA A 166 -5.18 6.39 -3.29
CA ALA A 166 -3.91 6.45 -4.00
C ALA A 166 -3.87 5.51 -5.20
N ASP A 167 -4.48 4.34 -5.08
CA ASP A 167 -4.53 3.31 -6.13
C ASP A 167 -5.39 3.74 -7.31
N VAL A 168 -6.58 4.32 -7.08
CA VAL A 168 -7.39 4.92 -8.16
C VAL A 168 -6.61 6.00 -8.89
N LEU A 169 -6.02 6.96 -8.14
CA LEU A 169 -5.23 8.01 -8.76
C LEU A 169 -4.06 7.40 -9.53
N ALA A 170 -3.43 6.37 -8.98
CA ALA A 170 -2.25 5.74 -9.53
C ALA A 170 -2.45 5.31 -10.98
N ILE A 171 -3.47 4.49 -11.20
CA ILE A 171 -3.74 3.91 -12.51
C ILE A 171 -4.24 4.99 -13.47
N VAL A 172 -5.05 5.94 -12.99
CA VAL A 172 -5.58 7.05 -13.81
C VAL A 172 -4.46 7.93 -14.36
N PHE A 173 -3.61 8.48 -13.50
CA PHE A 173 -2.54 9.37 -14.00
C PHE A 173 -1.41 8.61 -14.68
N MET A 174 -1.10 7.37 -14.29
CA MET A 174 -0.13 6.56 -15.04
C MET A 174 -0.60 6.35 -16.47
N THR A 175 -1.86 5.97 -16.66
CA THR A 175 -2.47 5.81 -17.99
C THR A 175 -2.49 7.13 -18.74
N HIS A 176 -2.89 8.22 -18.08
CA HIS A 176 -2.89 9.55 -18.69
C HIS A 176 -1.51 9.95 -19.20
N PHE A 177 -0.46 9.86 -18.38
CA PHE A 177 0.89 10.19 -18.79
C PHE A 177 1.48 9.20 -19.81
N ALA A 178 1.06 7.93 -19.80
CA ALA A 178 1.44 6.98 -20.84
C ALA A 178 0.91 7.40 -22.23
N THR A 179 -0.18 8.18 -22.30
CA THR A 179 -0.77 8.65 -23.57
C THR A 179 -0.30 10.02 -24.05
N LEU A 180 0.24 10.88 -23.18
CA LEU A 180 0.55 12.28 -23.48
C LEU A 180 1.84 12.50 -24.31
N GLY A 181 2.52 11.42 -24.72
CA GLY A 181 3.87 11.49 -25.28
C GLY A 181 4.93 11.66 -24.19
N ARG A 182 6.21 11.76 -24.58
CA ARG A 182 7.35 11.84 -23.64
C ARG A 182 7.95 13.25 -23.60
N LEU A 183 8.32 13.69 -22.40
CA LEU A 183 9.21 14.83 -22.20
C LEU A 183 10.66 14.36 -22.09
N PRO A 184 11.64 15.18 -22.49
CA PRO A 184 13.04 14.81 -22.35
C PRO A 184 13.40 14.64 -20.87
N LEU A 185 14.22 13.63 -20.57
CA LEU A 185 14.57 13.20 -19.21
C LEU A 185 14.92 14.36 -18.25
N TRP A 186 15.72 15.33 -18.71
CA TRP A 186 16.14 16.45 -17.87
C TRP A 186 14.96 17.26 -17.34
N SER A 187 13.90 17.44 -18.14
CA SER A 187 12.72 18.21 -17.75
C SER A 187 11.82 17.44 -16.77
N THR A 188 11.68 16.13 -16.98
CA THR A 188 10.96 15.21 -16.08
C THR A 188 11.57 15.21 -14.67
N LEU A 189 12.89 15.32 -14.58
CA LEU A 189 13.61 15.23 -13.30
C LEU A 189 13.70 16.55 -12.52
N LEU A 190 13.28 17.70 -13.10
CA LEU A 190 13.35 19.00 -12.42
C LEU A 190 12.50 19.04 -11.13
N LEU A 191 11.24 18.61 -11.20
CA LEU A 191 10.34 18.64 -10.04
C LEU A 191 10.73 17.62 -8.96
N PRO A 192 11.07 16.36 -9.28
CA PRO A 192 11.64 15.43 -8.31
C PRO A 192 12.92 15.95 -7.66
N LEU A 193 13.80 16.61 -8.42
CA LEU A 193 15.01 17.22 -7.87
C LEU A 193 14.69 18.39 -6.93
N ALA A 194 13.70 19.21 -7.25
CA ALA A 194 13.24 20.26 -6.35
C ALA A 194 12.64 19.69 -5.05
N MET A 195 11.84 18.62 -5.14
CA MET A 195 11.31 17.89 -3.97
C MET A 195 12.44 17.31 -3.10
N LEU A 196 13.48 16.75 -3.72
CA LEU A 196 14.69 16.28 -3.06
C LEU A 196 15.39 17.43 -2.30
N ILE A 197 15.60 18.58 -2.95
CA ILE A 197 16.23 19.75 -2.32
C ILE A 197 15.40 20.22 -1.12
N VAL A 198 14.08 20.38 -1.29
CA VAL A 198 13.17 20.78 -0.20
C VAL A 198 13.22 19.78 0.96
N SER A 199 13.27 18.48 0.66
CA SER A 199 13.43 17.43 1.68
C SER A 199 14.71 17.61 2.51
N LEU A 200 15.85 17.85 1.84
CA LEU A 200 17.13 18.06 2.50
C LEU A 200 17.11 19.31 3.39
N LEU A 201 16.44 20.38 2.94
CA LEU A 201 16.27 21.62 3.71
C LEU A 201 15.41 21.43 4.97
N LEU A 202 14.48 20.46 4.98
CA LEU A 202 13.65 20.14 6.15
C LEU A 202 14.38 19.36 7.25
N GLY A 203 15.66 19.02 7.05
CA GLY A 203 16.54 18.50 8.11
C GLY A 203 16.14 17.11 8.63
N VAL A 204 15.87 16.18 7.70
CA VAL A 204 15.53 14.79 8.01
C VAL A 204 16.75 14.07 8.61
N LYS A 205 16.57 13.37 9.74
CA LYS A 205 17.65 12.62 10.40
C LYS A 205 18.06 11.42 9.54
N ALA A 206 19.37 11.26 9.30
CA ALA A 206 19.92 10.17 8.48
C ALA A 206 19.54 8.75 8.97
N GLN A 207 19.46 8.53 10.29
CA GLN A 207 19.07 7.21 10.84
C GLN A 207 17.62 6.85 10.53
N VAL A 208 16.70 7.81 10.70
CA VAL A 208 15.27 7.65 10.37
C VAL A 208 15.11 7.37 8.87
N LEU A 209 15.88 8.10 8.07
CA LEU A 209 15.90 7.97 6.63
C LEU A 209 16.38 6.59 6.17
N LYS A 210 17.49 6.11 6.76
CA LYS A 210 18.07 4.81 6.41
C LYS A 210 17.08 3.66 6.65
N ALA A 211 16.41 3.66 7.80
CA ALA A 211 15.43 2.62 8.13
C ALA A 211 14.21 2.66 7.20
N ALA A 212 13.64 3.86 6.96
CA ALA A 212 12.49 4.04 6.08
C ALA A 212 12.82 3.67 4.62
N MET A 213 13.97 4.10 4.10
CA MET A 213 14.40 3.76 2.75
C MET A 213 14.66 2.26 2.59
N LEU A 214 15.28 1.61 3.58
CA LEU A 214 15.53 0.17 3.53
C LEU A 214 14.21 -0.62 3.48
N ALA A 215 13.24 -0.29 4.33
CA ALA A 215 11.93 -0.94 4.30
C ALA A 215 11.20 -0.71 2.96
N GLN A 216 11.28 0.49 2.40
CA GLN A 216 10.63 0.81 1.13
C GLN A 216 11.33 0.14 -0.06
N VAL A 217 12.66 0.00 -0.05
CA VAL A 217 13.38 -0.76 -1.09
C VAL A 217 13.03 -2.26 -1.01
N LEU A 218 12.91 -2.81 0.20
CA LEU A 218 12.42 -4.19 0.38
C LEU A 218 10.99 -4.35 -0.13
N ALA A 219 10.11 -3.38 0.13
CA ALA A 219 8.75 -3.38 -0.40
C ALA A 219 8.76 -3.34 -1.93
N ILE A 220 9.54 -2.45 -2.55
CA ILE A 220 9.71 -2.39 -4.02
C ILE A 220 10.14 -3.74 -4.60
N LEU A 221 11.05 -4.46 -3.94
CA LEU A 221 11.48 -5.78 -4.40
C LEU A 221 10.34 -6.80 -4.33
N LEU A 222 9.53 -6.78 -3.27
CA LEU A 222 8.35 -7.65 -3.14
C LEU A 222 7.29 -7.29 -4.19
N ASP A 223 7.01 -6.00 -4.37
CA ASP A 223 6.04 -5.51 -5.34
C ASP A 223 6.49 -5.82 -6.77
N LEU A 224 7.82 -5.83 -7.03
CA LEU A 224 8.37 -6.23 -8.32
C LEU A 224 8.16 -7.73 -8.56
N VAL A 225 8.28 -8.57 -7.53
CA VAL A 225 7.92 -9.99 -7.62
C VAL A 225 6.43 -10.14 -7.97
N ALA A 226 5.54 -9.40 -7.30
CA ALA A 226 4.12 -9.39 -7.63
C ALA A 226 3.85 -8.93 -9.08
N GLY A 227 4.53 -7.87 -9.53
CA GLY A 227 4.45 -7.34 -10.90
C GLY A 227 4.93 -8.32 -11.97
N VAL A 228 6.03 -9.03 -11.70
CA VAL A 228 6.53 -10.08 -12.60
C VAL A 228 5.55 -11.25 -12.68
N ILE A 229 4.96 -11.67 -11.55
CA ILE A 229 3.93 -12.71 -11.53
C ILE A 229 2.72 -12.27 -12.36
N LEU A 230 2.28 -11.02 -12.20
CA LEU A 230 1.16 -10.46 -12.96
C LEU A 230 1.45 -10.43 -14.46
N GLU A 231 2.59 -9.86 -14.88
CA GLU A 231 2.94 -9.71 -16.29
C GLU A 231 3.04 -11.07 -17.00
N LYS A 232 3.77 -12.02 -16.41
CA LYS A 232 3.98 -13.35 -17.01
C LYS A 232 2.72 -14.19 -17.11
N ASN A 233 1.74 -13.93 -16.26
CA ASN A 233 0.49 -14.69 -16.21
C ASN A 233 -0.72 -13.85 -16.66
N LEU A 234 -0.48 -12.70 -17.28
CA LEU A 234 -1.54 -11.77 -17.68
C LEU A 234 -2.55 -12.44 -18.62
N GLU A 235 -2.08 -13.28 -19.54
CA GLU A 235 -2.95 -14.04 -20.46
C GLU A 235 -3.87 -15.03 -19.73
N VAL A 236 -3.40 -15.65 -18.64
CA VAL A 236 -4.20 -16.58 -17.84
C VAL A 236 -5.22 -15.81 -17.00
N ILE A 237 -4.78 -14.76 -16.32
CA ILE A 237 -5.63 -13.93 -15.44
C ILE A 237 -6.70 -13.20 -16.26
N SER A 238 -6.36 -12.69 -17.44
CA SER A 238 -7.29 -11.93 -18.30
C SER A 238 -8.38 -12.78 -18.98
N ARG A 239 -8.29 -14.12 -18.95
CA ARG A 239 -9.41 -15.00 -19.36
C ARG A 239 -10.64 -14.79 -18.49
N HIS A 240 -10.43 -14.44 -17.23
CA HIS A 240 -11.48 -14.14 -16.27
C HIS A 240 -11.40 -12.67 -15.89
N LEU A 241 -12.09 -11.81 -16.65
CA LEU A 241 -12.07 -10.36 -16.45
C LEU A 241 -12.37 -9.96 -14.99
N GLY A 242 -13.28 -10.68 -14.31
CA GLY A 242 -13.59 -10.47 -12.90
C GLY A 242 -12.37 -10.63 -11.98
N LEU A 243 -11.47 -11.59 -12.24
CA LEU A 243 -10.27 -11.81 -11.44
C LEU A 243 -9.21 -10.73 -11.69
N LEU A 244 -9.06 -10.26 -12.94
CA LEU A 244 -8.15 -9.15 -13.26
C LEU A 244 -8.61 -7.84 -12.61
N VAL A 245 -9.92 -7.56 -12.65
CA VAL A 245 -10.51 -6.36 -12.04
C VAL A 245 -10.40 -6.39 -10.52
N VAL A 246 -10.51 -7.57 -9.91
CA VAL A 246 -10.46 -7.71 -8.45
C VAL A 246 -9.03 -7.84 -7.91
N LEU A 247 -8.01 -7.93 -8.77
CA LEU A 247 -6.63 -8.07 -8.31
C LEU A 247 -6.15 -6.91 -7.43
N PRO A 248 -6.29 -5.63 -7.81
CA PRO A 248 -5.94 -4.52 -6.92
C PRO A 248 -6.71 -4.57 -5.60
N LEU A 249 -7.99 -4.89 -5.69
CA LEU A 249 -8.89 -5.00 -4.54
C LEU A 249 -8.45 -6.05 -3.54
N VAL A 250 -8.07 -7.25 -4.00
CA VAL A 250 -7.53 -8.30 -3.12
C VAL A 250 -6.28 -7.82 -2.39
N ASN A 251 -5.33 -7.27 -3.13
CA ASN A 251 -4.04 -6.86 -2.57
C ASN A 251 -4.22 -5.75 -1.53
N SER A 252 -5.04 -4.75 -1.85
CA SER A 252 -5.28 -3.60 -0.99
C SER A 252 -6.15 -3.93 0.23
N GLU A 253 -7.06 -4.90 0.18
CA GLU A 253 -7.78 -5.39 1.37
C GLU A 253 -6.85 -6.11 2.35
N LEU A 254 -5.99 -7.00 1.84
CA LEU A 254 -4.97 -7.67 2.65
C LEU A 254 -4.00 -6.65 3.28
N GLY A 255 -3.50 -5.74 2.46
CA GLY A 255 -2.61 -4.66 2.88
C GLY A 255 -3.28 -3.70 3.87
N GLY A 256 -4.57 -3.39 3.68
CA GLY A 256 -5.36 -2.52 4.54
C GLY A 256 -5.56 -3.10 5.94
N ILE A 257 -5.90 -4.38 6.04
CA ILE A 257 -5.99 -5.10 7.34
C ILE A 257 -4.62 -5.07 8.04
N GLY A 258 -3.56 -5.43 7.31
CA GLY A 258 -2.18 -5.39 7.81
C GLY A 258 -1.76 -4.00 8.29
N GLY A 259 -2.10 -2.95 7.53
CA GLY A 259 -1.81 -1.56 7.84
C GLY A 259 -2.50 -1.07 9.10
N ILE A 260 -3.80 -1.36 9.27
CA ILE A 260 -4.54 -1.04 10.50
C ILE A 260 -3.86 -1.69 11.71
N LEU A 261 -3.52 -2.98 11.59
CA LEU A 261 -2.82 -3.70 12.66
C LEU A 261 -1.46 -3.05 12.93
N ALA A 262 -0.68 -2.69 11.90
CA ALA A 262 0.63 -2.09 12.06
C ALA A 262 0.57 -0.76 12.82
N SER A 263 -0.35 0.13 12.42
CA SER A 263 -0.60 1.41 13.09
C SER A 263 -0.99 1.17 14.55
N LYS A 264 -1.93 0.26 14.82
CA LYS A 264 -2.37 -0.07 16.19
C LYS A 264 -1.27 -0.62 17.07
N TYR A 265 -0.46 -1.53 16.53
CA TYR A 265 0.64 -2.13 17.27
C TYR A 265 1.71 -1.08 17.59
N SER A 266 2.07 -0.25 16.63
CA SER A 266 3.05 0.81 16.81
C SER A 266 2.58 1.87 17.81
N THR A 267 1.40 2.46 17.60
CA THR A 267 0.78 3.41 18.54
C THR A 267 0.64 2.79 19.94
N GLY A 268 0.20 1.53 20.01
CA GLY A 268 0.06 0.81 21.27
C GLY A 268 1.37 0.62 22.04
N LEU A 269 2.47 0.31 21.36
CA LEU A 269 3.80 0.18 21.97
C LEU A 269 4.34 1.55 22.41
N ASN A 270 4.27 2.56 21.55
CA ASN A 270 4.77 3.91 21.82
C ASN A 270 4.04 4.60 23.00
N LEU A 271 2.74 4.31 23.17
CA LEU A 271 1.94 4.81 24.29
C LEU A 271 2.01 3.92 25.54
N GLY A 272 2.73 2.80 25.51
CA GLY A 272 2.86 1.86 26.64
C GLY A 272 1.61 1.02 26.92
N PHE A 273 0.65 0.95 25.98
CA PHE A 273 -0.55 0.11 26.11
C PHE A 273 -0.32 -1.35 25.69
N LEU A 274 0.73 -1.61 24.91
CA LEU A 274 1.17 -2.95 24.52
C LEU A 274 2.56 -3.23 25.09
N GLU A 275 2.78 -4.48 25.49
CA GLU A 275 4.09 -4.94 25.92
C GLU A 275 4.87 -5.47 24.71
N PRO A 276 6.17 -5.16 24.57
CA PRO A 276 7.01 -5.66 23.48
C PRO A 276 7.39 -7.13 23.71
N ARG A 277 6.41 -8.04 23.61
CA ARG A 277 6.57 -9.48 23.84
C ARG A 277 6.00 -10.28 22.67
N LEU A 278 6.83 -11.20 22.13
CA LEU A 278 6.43 -12.11 21.04
C LEU A 278 5.36 -13.13 21.47
N ALA A 279 5.29 -13.44 22.77
CA ALA A 279 4.19 -14.23 23.29
C ALA A 279 2.90 -13.37 23.29
N PRO A 280 1.83 -13.80 22.60
CA PRO A 280 0.62 -13.00 22.47
C PRO A 280 -0.09 -12.86 23.82
N THR A 281 -0.46 -11.63 24.16
CA THR A 281 -1.28 -11.30 25.34
C THR A 281 -2.76 -11.28 24.93
N ARG A 282 -3.66 -11.07 25.90
CA ARG A 282 -5.09 -10.88 25.59
C ARG A 282 -5.35 -9.74 24.60
N SER A 283 -4.54 -8.68 24.62
CA SER A 283 -4.66 -7.57 23.67
C SER A 283 -4.24 -8.00 22.25
N HIS A 284 -3.16 -8.77 22.13
CA HIS A 284 -2.71 -9.32 20.85
C HIS A 284 -3.75 -10.25 20.22
N ILE A 285 -4.36 -11.12 21.04
CA ILE A 285 -5.42 -12.05 20.61
C ILE A 285 -6.68 -11.30 20.16
N ARG A 286 -7.03 -10.16 20.78
CA ARG A 286 -8.15 -9.33 20.32
C ARG A 286 -7.91 -8.78 18.93
N TYR A 287 -6.69 -8.34 18.62
CA TYR A 287 -6.36 -7.89 17.28
C TYR A 287 -6.34 -9.03 16.26
N LEU A 288 -5.92 -10.24 16.65
CA LEU A 288 -6.08 -11.42 15.81
C LEU A 288 -7.56 -11.68 15.50
N SER A 289 -8.43 -11.63 16.51
CA SER A 289 -9.87 -11.82 16.29
C SER A 289 -10.47 -10.75 15.37
N ALA A 290 -10.02 -9.50 15.47
CA ALA A 290 -10.44 -8.44 14.57
C ALA A 290 -9.99 -8.73 13.13
N ALA A 291 -8.74 -9.16 12.93
CA ALA A 291 -8.19 -9.50 11.62
C ALA A 291 -8.94 -10.66 10.96
N VAL A 292 -9.24 -11.72 11.72
CA VAL A 292 -10.02 -12.87 11.23
C VAL A 292 -11.44 -12.47 10.87
N ILE A 293 -12.11 -11.67 11.71
CA ILE A 293 -13.48 -11.21 11.42
C ILE A 293 -13.52 -10.30 10.20
N LEU A 294 -12.58 -9.34 10.10
CA LEU A 294 -12.48 -8.46 8.93
C LEU A 294 -12.19 -9.26 7.66
N GLY A 295 -11.19 -10.14 7.68
CA GLY A 295 -10.86 -11.01 6.55
C GLY A 295 -12.05 -11.86 6.11
N ALA A 296 -12.71 -12.55 7.04
CA ALA A 296 -13.88 -13.37 6.73
C ALA A 296 -15.01 -12.55 6.09
N LEU A 297 -15.32 -11.37 6.63
CA LEU A 297 -16.38 -10.51 6.09
C LEU A 297 -16.01 -9.94 4.72
N LEU A 298 -14.82 -9.35 4.58
CA LEU A 298 -14.40 -8.65 3.37
C LEU A 298 -14.19 -9.61 2.21
N PHE A 299 -13.55 -10.76 2.43
CA PHE A 299 -13.40 -11.76 1.37
C PHE A 299 -14.72 -12.48 1.04
N SER A 300 -15.66 -12.58 1.97
CA SER A 300 -17.02 -13.03 1.64
C SER A 300 -17.74 -12.03 0.74
N LEU A 301 -17.67 -10.73 1.06
CA LEU A 301 -18.24 -9.67 0.22
C LEU A 301 -17.58 -9.64 -1.17
N LEU A 302 -16.26 -9.84 -1.21
CA LEU A 302 -15.50 -9.90 -2.44
C LEU A 302 -15.90 -11.10 -3.32
N SER A 303 -16.10 -12.25 -2.68
CA SER A 303 -16.61 -13.46 -3.33
C SER A 303 -17.98 -13.20 -3.95
N VAL A 304 -18.90 -12.53 -3.24
CA VAL A 304 -20.19 -12.11 -3.81
C VAL A 304 -20.02 -11.14 -4.99
N LEU A 305 -19.09 -10.19 -4.90
CA LEU A 305 -18.80 -9.26 -6.01
C LEU A 305 -18.32 -9.99 -7.26
N ILE A 306 -17.40 -10.96 -7.12
CA ILE A 306 -16.94 -11.79 -8.24
C ILE A 306 -18.07 -12.61 -8.82
N ALA A 307 -18.94 -13.18 -7.99
CA ALA A 307 -20.11 -13.94 -8.45
C ALA A 307 -21.05 -13.09 -9.31
N ILE A 308 -21.18 -11.80 -9.02
CA ILE A 308 -21.96 -10.85 -9.84
C ILE A 308 -21.27 -10.57 -11.17
N LEU A 309 -19.93 -10.52 -11.20
CA LEU A 309 -19.14 -10.21 -12.39
C LEU A 309 -18.94 -11.42 -13.33
N GLY A 310 -19.11 -12.65 -12.85
CA GLY A 310 -19.26 -13.84 -13.69
C GLY A 310 -18.37 -15.04 -13.34
N ASP A 311 -18.11 -15.83 -14.39
CA ASP A 311 -17.90 -17.29 -14.57
C ASP A 311 -16.83 -18.04 -13.75
N VAL A 312 -16.66 -17.73 -12.46
CA VAL A 312 -15.75 -18.50 -11.59
C VAL A 312 -16.53 -19.63 -10.89
N PRO A 313 -16.05 -20.89 -10.85
CA PRO A 313 -16.74 -21.97 -10.14
C PRO A 313 -16.97 -21.66 -8.65
N LEU A 314 -18.01 -22.26 -8.05
CA LEU A 314 -18.32 -22.09 -6.62
C LEU A 314 -17.11 -22.47 -5.72
N ALA A 315 -16.31 -23.45 -6.14
CA ALA A 315 -15.09 -23.83 -5.42
C ALA A 315 -14.09 -22.67 -5.30
N ALA A 316 -13.94 -21.85 -6.34
CA ALA A 316 -13.07 -20.68 -6.31
C ALA A 316 -13.56 -19.59 -5.36
N HIS A 317 -14.89 -19.41 -5.28
CA HIS A 317 -15.53 -18.48 -4.35
C HIS A 317 -15.26 -18.85 -2.90
N LEU A 318 -15.41 -20.14 -2.56
CA LEU A 318 -15.09 -20.65 -1.22
C LEU A 318 -13.59 -20.57 -0.93
N PHE A 319 -12.76 -20.88 -1.93
CA PHE A 319 -11.31 -20.80 -1.81
C PHE A 319 -10.83 -19.37 -1.55
N LEU A 320 -11.36 -18.38 -2.28
CA LEU A 320 -11.05 -16.97 -2.08
C LEU A 320 -11.38 -16.52 -0.65
N THR A 321 -12.58 -16.85 -0.15
CA THR A 321 -12.99 -16.50 1.21
C THR A 321 -12.10 -17.16 2.25
N ALA A 322 -11.86 -18.47 2.12
CA ALA A 322 -11.05 -19.23 3.07
C ALA A 322 -9.59 -18.77 3.08
N LEU A 323 -8.98 -18.63 1.90
CA LEU A 323 -7.58 -18.25 1.75
C LEU A 323 -7.36 -16.78 2.13
N GLY A 324 -8.22 -15.85 1.72
CA GLY A 324 -8.12 -14.44 2.13
C GLY A 324 -8.23 -14.26 3.65
N THR A 325 -9.11 -15.04 4.30
CA THR A 325 -9.19 -15.08 5.77
C THR A 325 -7.90 -15.64 6.39
N ALA A 326 -7.35 -16.72 5.81
CA ALA A 326 -6.09 -17.31 6.28
C ALA A 326 -4.90 -16.33 6.10
N ILE A 327 -4.82 -15.61 4.98
CA ILE A 327 -3.79 -14.60 4.75
C ILE A 327 -3.95 -13.43 5.73
N SER A 328 -5.17 -13.07 6.14
CA SER A 328 -5.38 -12.06 7.20
C SER A 328 -4.77 -12.48 8.55
N VAL A 329 -4.69 -13.79 8.84
CA VAL A 329 -3.94 -14.31 10.00
C VAL A 329 -2.44 -14.17 9.78
N VAL A 330 -1.94 -14.46 8.57
CA VAL A 330 -0.53 -14.25 8.21
C VAL A 330 -0.15 -12.78 8.36
N ALA A 331 -0.99 -11.85 7.90
CA ALA A 331 -0.82 -10.42 8.06
C ALA A 331 -0.69 -10.03 9.56
N TRP A 332 -1.52 -10.61 10.43
CA TRP A 332 -1.40 -10.41 11.87
C TRP A 332 -0.07 -10.95 12.43
N VAL A 333 0.35 -12.16 12.05
CA VAL A 333 1.63 -12.75 12.51
C VAL A 333 2.81 -11.88 12.10
N LEU A 334 2.85 -11.45 10.85
CA LEU A 334 3.89 -10.57 10.32
C LEU A 334 3.91 -9.23 11.04
N THR A 335 2.73 -8.61 11.18
CA THR A 335 2.59 -7.33 11.88
C THR A 335 3.09 -7.40 13.31
N HIS A 336 2.65 -8.42 14.04
CA HIS A 336 3.05 -8.66 15.43
C HIS A 336 4.57 -8.81 15.54
N SER A 337 5.15 -9.67 14.68
CA SER A 337 6.57 -10.00 14.72
C SER A 337 7.46 -8.81 14.33
N ILE A 338 7.17 -8.15 13.20
CA ILE A 338 7.96 -7.03 12.67
C ILE A 338 7.88 -5.82 13.60
N THR A 339 6.69 -5.50 14.13
CA THR A 339 6.52 -4.34 15.00
C THR A 339 7.26 -4.52 16.33
N ILE A 340 7.14 -5.71 16.94
CA ILE A 340 7.87 -6.01 18.20
C ILE A 340 9.37 -6.07 17.96
N PHE A 341 9.82 -6.68 16.87
CA PHE A 341 11.23 -6.73 16.51
C PHE A 341 11.80 -5.32 16.33
N SER A 342 11.11 -4.47 15.56
CA SER A 342 11.53 -3.09 15.30
C SER A 342 11.64 -2.31 16.61
N TYR A 343 10.61 -2.37 17.45
CA TYR A 343 10.56 -1.66 18.73
C TYR A 343 11.69 -2.11 19.67
N LYS A 344 11.97 -3.41 19.76
CA LYS A 344 13.05 -3.95 20.61
C LYS A 344 14.45 -3.54 20.17
N HIS A 345 14.65 -3.28 18.88
CA HIS A 345 15.93 -2.85 18.33
C HIS A 345 16.04 -1.32 18.20
N GLY A 346 15.10 -0.57 18.78
CA GLY A 346 15.09 0.90 18.71
C GLY A 346 14.80 1.44 17.31
N LEU A 347 14.28 0.61 16.41
CA LEU A 347 13.78 1.02 15.10
C LEU A 347 12.33 1.47 15.26
N ASP A 348 11.97 2.56 14.58
CA ASP A 348 10.61 3.07 14.57
C ASP A 348 9.68 2.12 13.79
N PRO A 349 8.73 1.44 14.45
CA PRO A 349 7.86 0.48 13.78
C PRO A 349 6.95 1.11 12.73
N ASP A 350 6.63 2.41 12.85
CA ASP A 350 5.83 3.15 11.85
C ASP A 350 6.53 3.23 10.49
N LEU A 351 7.86 3.07 10.46
CA LEU A 351 8.67 3.13 9.22
C LEU A 351 8.84 1.77 8.56
N LEU A 352 8.84 0.69 9.35
CA LEU A 352 9.21 -0.64 8.88
C LEU A 352 8.00 -1.53 8.62
N SER A 353 7.04 -1.53 9.55
CA SER A 353 5.91 -2.46 9.54
C SER A 353 5.01 -2.25 8.32
N PRO A 354 4.43 -1.05 8.07
CA PRO A 354 3.48 -0.90 6.97
C PRO A 354 4.05 -1.31 5.60
N PRO A 355 5.23 -0.82 5.15
CA PRO A 355 5.76 -1.19 3.84
C PRO A 355 6.09 -2.67 3.67
N THR A 356 6.57 -3.32 4.74
CA THR A 356 6.94 -4.74 4.66
C THR A 356 5.70 -5.62 4.60
N ILE A 357 4.64 -5.25 5.32
CA ILE A 357 3.39 -6.00 5.34
C ILE A 357 2.69 -5.88 3.99
N THR A 358 2.45 -4.67 3.50
CA THR A 358 1.76 -4.41 2.23
C THR A 358 2.45 -5.11 1.06
N GLY A 359 3.77 -4.95 0.89
CA GLY A 359 4.46 -5.63 -0.21
C GLY A 359 4.43 -7.16 -0.11
N THR A 360 4.42 -7.71 1.11
CA THR A 360 4.19 -9.16 1.29
C THR A 360 2.76 -9.55 0.90
N MET A 361 1.78 -8.71 1.26
CA MET A 361 0.37 -8.93 0.91
C MET A 361 0.14 -8.84 -0.59
N ASP A 362 0.84 -7.96 -1.31
CA ASP A 362 0.75 -7.83 -2.77
C ASP A 362 1.22 -9.11 -3.47
N VAL A 363 2.31 -9.71 -3.00
CA VAL A 363 2.78 -11.02 -3.50
C VAL A 363 1.75 -12.12 -3.21
N LEU A 364 1.28 -12.22 -1.96
CA LEU A 364 0.34 -13.27 -1.56
C LEU A 364 -1.03 -13.14 -2.26
N GLY A 365 -1.54 -11.92 -2.42
CA GLY A 365 -2.79 -11.65 -3.10
C GLY A 365 -2.71 -11.92 -4.60
N THR A 366 -1.59 -11.53 -5.25
CA THR A 366 -1.34 -11.85 -6.66
C THR A 366 -1.23 -13.35 -6.89
N LEU A 367 -0.53 -14.08 -6.01
CA LEU A 367 -0.46 -15.55 -6.06
C LEU A 367 -1.82 -16.21 -5.83
N MET A 368 -2.64 -15.68 -4.92
CA MET A 368 -4.00 -16.17 -4.69
C MET A 368 -4.85 -16.05 -5.96
N ILE A 369 -4.85 -14.88 -6.61
CA ILE A 369 -5.58 -14.67 -7.87
C ILE A 369 -5.07 -15.58 -8.98
N LEU A 370 -3.75 -15.74 -9.11
CA LEU A 370 -3.16 -16.64 -10.09
C LEU A 370 -3.59 -18.10 -9.86
N PHE A 371 -3.53 -18.59 -8.62
CA PHE A 371 -3.93 -19.95 -8.29
C PHE A 371 -5.40 -20.21 -8.62
N ILE A 372 -6.28 -19.25 -8.31
CA ILE A 372 -7.69 -19.33 -8.68
C ILE A 372 -7.83 -19.36 -10.20
N SER A 373 -7.14 -18.47 -10.91
CA SER A 373 -7.18 -18.39 -12.38
C SER A 373 -6.70 -19.68 -13.08
N LEU A 374 -5.76 -20.41 -12.47
CA LEU A 374 -5.27 -21.70 -12.99
C LEU A 374 -6.20 -22.88 -12.66
N SER A 375 -7.07 -22.71 -11.66
CA SER A 375 -8.00 -23.76 -11.19
C SER A 375 -9.40 -23.66 -11.82
N CYS A 376 -9.63 -22.61 -12.61
CA CYS A 376 -10.82 -22.39 -13.42
C CYS A 376 -10.53 -22.80 -14.86
#